data_AF-A0A7K3YGA6-F1
#
_entry.id   AF-A0A7K3YGA6-F1
#
_cell.length_a   1.000
_cell.length_b   1.000
_cell.length_c   1.000
_cell.angle_alpha   90.00
_cell.angle_beta   90.00
_cell.angle_gamma   90.00
#
_symmetry.space_group_name_H-M   'P 1'
#
loop_
_entity.id
_entity.type
_entity.pdbx_description
1 polymer ?
#
loop_
_entity_poly.entity_id
_entity_poly.type
_entity_poly.pdbx_seq_one_letter_code
_entity_poly.pdbx_strand_id
1 'polypeptide(L)'
;ADIAASTIPAILYLPGVFLGFAIILTIKLRKSPFDISTSHHAHQEIVKGITTEFSGSTLGRIEIAHWYENVFLLGFVYLFFAWSPVIGIIAIAVTYFAEIFVDNATARVRWQAMLKSGWIAAVIAIINLAILAYMMIGGA
;
A
#
# COMPACT_ATOMS: atom_id res chain seq x y z
N ALA A 1 -2.60 5.19 -19.82
CA ALA A 1 -1.57 6.12 -20.30
C ALA A 1 -1.79 7.52 -19.73
N ASP A 2 -3.05 7.95 -19.62
CA ASP A 2 -3.43 9.33 -19.30
C ASP A 2 -2.89 9.86 -17.97
N ILE A 3 -2.89 9.07 -16.89
CA ILE A 3 -2.32 9.50 -15.58
C ILE A 3 -0.80 9.66 -15.67
N ALA A 4 -0.12 8.74 -16.38
CA ALA A 4 1.34 8.76 -16.49
C ALA A 4 1.86 9.90 -17.38
N ALA A 5 1.03 10.39 -18.31
CA ALA A 5 1.33 11.52 -19.18
C ALA A 5 0.77 12.86 -18.66
N SER A 6 0.06 12.85 -17.53
CA SER A 6 -0.55 14.05 -16.96
C SER A 6 0.52 15.02 -16.46
N THR A 7 0.41 16.28 -16.89
CA THR A 7 1.21 17.40 -16.34
C THR A 7 0.65 17.90 -15.02
N ILE A 8 -0.59 17.52 -14.70
CA ILE A 8 -1.27 17.94 -13.47
C ILE A 8 -1.03 16.88 -12.39
N PRO A 9 -0.58 17.28 -11.19
CA PRO A 9 -0.39 16.39 -10.06
C PRO A 9 -1.68 15.65 -9.65
N ALA A 10 -1.73 14.33 -9.86
CA ALA A 10 -2.89 13.52 -9.47
C ALA A 10 -3.14 13.55 -7.95
N ILE A 11 -2.08 13.72 -7.15
CA ILE A 11 -2.15 13.87 -5.70
C ILE A 11 -3.04 15.04 -5.24
N LEU A 12 -3.22 16.09 -6.06
CA LEU A 12 -4.06 17.24 -5.70
C LEU A 12 -5.55 16.90 -5.72
N TYR A 13 -5.97 16.01 -6.62
CA TYR A 13 -7.37 15.59 -6.74
C TYR A 13 -7.67 14.30 -5.99
N LEU A 14 -6.65 13.45 -5.78
CA LEU A 14 -6.77 12.13 -5.19
C LEU A 14 -6.02 11.96 -3.84
N PRO A 15 -5.96 12.95 -2.93
CA PRO A 15 -5.21 12.82 -1.68
C PRO A 15 -5.81 11.76 -0.74
N GLY A 16 -7.14 11.62 -0.74
CA GLY A 16 -7.84 10.59 0.04
C GLY A 16 -7.59 9.18 -0.49
N VAL A 17 -7.55 9.02 -1.82
CA VAL A 17 -7.17 7.74 -2.45
C VAL A 17 -5.73 7.39 -2.12
N PHE A 18 -4.81 8.36 -2.17
CA PHE A 18 -3.42 8.16 -1.79
C PHE A 18 -3.25 7.71 -0.33
N LEU A 19 -3.91 8.40 0.61
CA LEU A 19 -3.87 8.04 2.03
C LEU A 19 -4.48 6.66 2.29
N GLY A 20 -5.60 6.36 1.63
CA GLY A 20 -6.21 5.03 1.72
C GLY A 20 -5.29 3.94 1.18
N PHE A 21 -4.61 4.22 0.06
CA PHE A 21 -3.63 3.30 -0.52
C PHE A 21 -2.42 3.08 0.39
N ALA A 22 -1.91 4.12 1.06
CA ALA A 22 -0.82 3.99 2.04
C ALA A 22 -1.20 3.06 3.20
N ILE A 23 -2.42 3.15 3.73
CA ILE A 23 -2.89 2.23 4.79
C ILE A 23 -2.99 0.78 4.26
N ILE A 24 -3.44 0.61 3.01
CA ILE A 24 -3.53 -0.71 2.37
C ILE A 24 -2.13 -1.28 2.10
N LEU A 25 -1.15 -0.44 1.74
CA LEU A 25 0.25 -0.84 1.58
C LEU A 25 0.79 -1.44 2.88
N THR A 26 0.57 -0.81 4.03
CA THR A 26 0.98 -1.38 5.34
C THR A 26 0.40 -2.77 5.59
N ILE A 27 -0.88 -2.98 5.24
CA ILE A 27 -1.53 -4.30 5.35
C ILE A 27 -0.91 -5.30 4.36
N LYS A 28 -0.68 -4.88 3.11
CA LYS A 28 -0.17 -5.74 2.03
C LYS A 28 1.29 -6.13 2.20
N LEU A 29 2.12 -5.24 2.73
CA LEU A 29 3.53 -5.50 3.04
C LEU A 29 3.70 -6.50 4.18
N ARG A 30 2.61 -6.89 4.86
CA ARG A 30 2.60 -7.91 5.93
C ARG A 30 3.54 -7.54 7.09
N LYS A 31 3.59 -6.24 7.36
CA LYS A 31 4.45 -5.58 8.33
C LYS A 31 3.65 -5.16 9.55
N SER A 32 4.33 -4.90 10.66
CA SER A 32 3.69 -4.32 11.83
C SER A 32 3.06 -2.95 11.45
N PRO A 33 1.92 -2.56 12.05
CA PRO A 33 1.30 -3.11 13.25
C PRO A 33 0.40 -4.32 12.98
N PHE A 34 0.04 -4.66 11.76
CA PHE A 34 -1.02 -5.64 11.52
C PHE A 34 -0.55 -7.08 11.65
N ASP A 35 -1.22 -7.81 12.53
CA ASP A 35 -0.88 -9.19 12.84
C ASP A 35 -1.50 -10.16 11.82
N ILE A 36 -0.67 -10.62 10.87
CA ILE A 36 -1.08 -11.58 9.83
C ILE A 36 -0.17 -12.81 9.78
N SER A 37 -0.79 -13.97 9.59
CA SER A 37 -0.18 -15.31 9.71
C SER A 37 0.95 -15.65 8.72
N THR A 38 1.28 -14.72 7.82
CA THR A 38 2.31 -14.86 6.78
C THR A 38 3.34 -13.74 6.85
N SER A 39 3.42 -13.04 7.99
CA SER A 39 4.39 -11.98 8.22
C SER A 39 5.83 -12.48 8.12
N HIS A 40 6.78 -11.56 7.88
CA HIS A 40 8.20 -11.92 7.72
C HIS A 40 8.82 -12.55 8.99
N HIS A 41 8.17 -12.41 10.14
CA HIS A 41 8.63 -12.93 11.42
C HIS A 41 8.21 -14.40 11.64
N ALA A 42 8.68 -15.29 10.77
CA ALA A 42 8.57 -16.75 11.01
C ALA A 42 9.21 -17.20 12.32
N HIS A 43 10.12 -16.38 12.87
CA HIS A 43 10.78 -16.65 14.14
C HIS A 43 9.95 -16.20 15.37
N GLN A 44 8.86 -15.46 15.17
CA GLN A 44 7.96 -15.00 16.25
C GLN A 44 6.59 -15.68 16.20
N GLU A 45 6.18 -16.19 15.04
CA GLU A 45 5.02 -17.06 14.90
C GLU A 45 5.47 -18.47 14.53
N ILE A 46 5.07 -19.48 15.32
CA ILE A 46 5.53 -20.87 15.21
C ILE A 46 5.24 -21.48 13.82
N VAL A 47 4.25 -20.94 13.07
CA VAL A 47 3.82 -21.45 11.76
C VAL A 47 3.39 -20.30 10.84
N LYS A 48 4.02 -20.15 9.67
CA LYS A 48 3.72 -19.18 8.59
C LYS A 48 2.46 -19.52 7.75
N GLY A 49 1.52 -20.28 8.33
CA GLY A 49 0.30 -20.76 7.69
C GLY A 49 0.54 -21.45 6.34
N ILE A 50 -0.05 -20.91 5.27
CA ILE A 50 -0.01 -21.44 3.89
C ILE A 50 1.41 -21.68 3.34
N THR A 51 2.43 -20.96 3.80
CA THR A 51 3.78 -21.08 3.22
C THR A 51 4.67 -22.13 3.89
N THR A 52 4.23 -22.74 4.99
CA THR A 52 5.09 -23.67 5.77
C THR A 52 5.36 -24.99 5.10
N GLU A 53 4.49 -25.42 4.19
CA GLU A 53 4.64 -26.70 3.48
C GLU A 53 5.59 -26.59 2.27
N PHE A 54 5.99 -25.37 1.89
CA PHE A 54 6.88 -25.14 0.75
C PHE A 54 8.34 -25.02 1.18
N SER A 55 9.24 -25.59 0.38
CA SER A 55 10.69 -25.51 0.59
C SER A 55 11.44 -25.36 -0.74
N GLY A 56 12.74 -25.07 -0.67
CA GLY A 56 13.63 -25.01 -1.83
C GLY A 56 13.17 -24.02 -2.92
N SER A 57 13.14 -24.49 -4.17
CA SER A 57 12.80 -23.65 -5.33
C SER A 57 11.37 -23.11 -5.30
N THR A 58 10.42 -23.86 -4.73
CA THR A 58 9.01 -23.46 -4.70
C THR A 58 8.82 -22.29 -3.74
N LEU A 59 9.43 -22.35 -2.55
CA LEU A 59 9.45 -21.24 -1.60
C LEU A 59 10.14 -20.00 -2.20
N GLY A 60 11.24 -20.21 -2.94
CA GLY A 60 11.93 -19.12 -3.64
C GLY A 60 11.04 -18.39 -4.66
N ARG A 61 10.20 -19.11 -5.42
CA ARG A 61 9.24 -18.49 -6.34
C ARG A 61 8.18 -17.67 -5.62
N ILE A 62 7.69 -18.15 -4.48
CA ILE A 62 6.71 -17.42 -3.65
C ILE A 62 7.33 -16.11 -3.16
N GLU A 63 8.57 -16.14 -2.70
CA GLU A 63 9.26 -14.95 -2.23
C GLU A 63 9.47 -13.93 -3.37
N ILE A 64 9.94 -14.38 -4.55
CA ILE A 64 10.06 -13.49 -5.72
C ILE A 64 8.71 -12.88 -6.09
N ALA A 65 7.62 -13.63 -6.02
CA ALA A 65 6.28 -13.13 -6.29
C ALA A 65 5.86 -12.04 -5.27
N HIS A 66 6.19 -12.19 -3.99
CA HIS A 66 5.97 -11.14 -2.98
C HIS A 66 6.77 -9.87 -3.28
N TRP A 67 8.04 -10.00 -3.66
CA TRP A 67 8.88 -8.85 -4.02
C TRP A 67 8.32 -8.14 -5.26
N TYR A 68 7.88 -8.91 -6.25
CA TYR A 68 7.19 -8.38 -7.43
C TYR A 68 5.91 -7.63 -7.07
N GLU A 69 5.05 -8.19 -6.21
CA GLU A 69 3.82 -7.51 -5.74
C GLU A 69 4.16 -6.19 -5.03
N ASN A 70 5.19 -6.17 -4.18
CA ASN A 70 5.62 -4.95 -3.48
C ASN A 70 6.10 -3.87 -4.45
N VAL A 71 6.95 -4.22 -5.41
CA VAL A 71 7.44 -3.27 -6.43
C VAL A 71 6.26 -2.75 -7.28
N PHE A 72 5.34 -3.64 -7.65
CA PHE A 72 4.14 -3.28 -8.40
C PHE A 72 3.27 -2.27 -7.63
N LEU A 73 3.03 -2.50 -6.33
CA LEU A 73 2.26 -1.60 -5.48
C LEU A 73 2.97 -0.24 -5.27
N LEU A 74 4.30 -0.22 -5.11
CA LEU A 74 5.07 1.03 -5.12
C LEU A 74 4.99 1.76 -6.47
N GLY A 75 4.81 1.03 -7.58
CA GLY A 75 4.50 1.61 -8.89
C GLY A 75 3.21 2.45 -8.89
N PHE A 76 2.19 2.08 -8.09
CA PHE A 76 0.99 2.92 -7.95
C PHE A 76 1.26 4.22 -7.21
N VAL A 77 2.16 4.21 -6.21
CA VAL A 77 2.61 5.43 -5.53
C VAL A 77 3.19 6.41 -6.56
N TYR A 78 4.03 5.92 -7.48
CA TYR A 78 4.60 6.74 -8.55
C TYR A 78 3.53 7.45 -9.39
N LEU A 79 2.41 6.78 -9.70
CA LEU A 79 1.36 7.36 -10.55
C LEU A 79 0.75 8.64 -9.97
N PHE A 80 0.70 8.79 -8.65
CA PHE A 80 0.26 10.04 -8.02
C PHE A 80 1.20 11.21 -8.30
N PHE A 81 2.46 10.90 -8.62
CA PHE A 81 3.58 11.82 -8.79
C PHE A 81 4.21 11.81 -10.20
N ALA A 82 3.54 11.18 -11.17
CA ALA A 82 4.11 10.89 -12.49
C ALA A 82 4.46 12.14 -13.32
N TRP A 83 3.91 13.31 -12.99
CA TRP A 83 4.22 14.58 -13.66
C TRP A 83 5.70 14.97 -13.57
N SER A 84 6.43 14.43 -12.57
CA SER A 84 7.86 14.63 -12.39
C SER A 84 8.50 13.32 -11.94
N PRO A 85 9.30 12.65 -12.80
CA PRO A 85 9.93 11.37 -12.46
C PRO A 85 10.80 11.45 -11.20
N VAL A 86 11.49 12.57 -10.99
CA VAL A 86 12.32 12.80 -9.79
C VAL A 86 11.46 12.82 -8.53
N ILE A 87 10.33 13.56 -8.56
CA ILE A 87 9.41 13.61 -7.42
C ILE A 87 8.75 12.25 -7.19
N GLY A 88 8.40 11.53 -8.26
CA GLY A 88 7.83 10.18 -8.14
C GLY A 88 8.77 9.18 -7.49
N ILE A 89 10.05 9.20 -7.83
CA ILE A 89 11.07 8.35 -7.19
C ILE A 89 11.24 8.73 -5.71
N ILE A 90 11.29 10.03 -5.40
CA ILE A 90 11.38 10.51 -4.01
C ILE A 90 10.14 10.07 -3.22
N ALA A 91 8.94 10.18 -3.81
CA ALA A 91 7.70 9.76 -3.17
C ALA A 91 7.70 8.26 -2.86
N ILE A 92 8.14 7.41 -3.79
CA ILE A 92 8.31 5.97 -3.54
C ILE A 92 9.26 5.74 -2.36
N ALA A 93 10.43 6.38 -2.36
CA ALA A 93 11.42 6.22 -1.30
C ALA A 93 10.88 6.66 0.06
N VAL A 94 10.18 7.79 0.12
CA VAL A 94 9.56 8.32 1.35
C VAL A 94 8.43 7.41 1.83
N THR A 95 7.54 6.96 0.95
CA THR A 95 6.45 6.05 1.32
C THR A 95 7.02 4.74 1.85
N TYR A 96 8.00 4.15 1.15
CA TYR A 96 8.62 2.90 1.60
C TYR A 96 9.37 3.06 2.92
N PHE A 97 10.07 4.18 3.11
CA PHE A 97 10.70 4.50 4.39
C PHE A 97 9.67 4.68 5.51
N ALA A 98 8.54 5.35 5.24
CA ALA A 98 7.46 5.51 6.21
C ALA A 98 6.87 4.17 6.64
N GLU A 99 6.68 3.23 5.70
CA GLU A 99 6.24 1.87 6.00
C GLU A 99 7.23 1.13 6.91
N ILE A 100 8.53 1.23 6.62
CA ILE A 100 9.58 0.68 7.48
C ILE A 100 9.55 1.35 8.85
N PHE A 101 9.40 2.67 8.91
CA PHE A 101 9.35 3.41 10.17
C PHE A 101 8.17 2.95 11.03
N VAL A 102 6.97 2.86 10.45
CA VAL A 102 5.76 2.35 11.13
C VAL A 102 5.99 0.92 11.63
N ASP A 103 6.57 0.06 10.80
CA ASP A 103 6.90 -1.33 11.17
C ASP A 103 7.81 -1.43 12.40
N ASN A 104 8.77 -0.50 12.53
CA ASN A 104 9.72 -0.48 13.64
C ASN A 104 9.21 0.29 14.88
N ALA A 105 8.26 1.21 14.70
CA ALA A 105 7.77 2.09 15.77
C ALA A 105 6.47 1.58 16.43
N THR A 106 5.77 0.62 15.83
CA THR A 106 4.47 0.17 16.30
C THR A 106 4.48 -1.25 16.86
N ALA A 107 3.61 -1.50 17.85
CA ALA A 107 3.37 -2.84 18.37
C ALA A 107 2.30 -3.55 17.52
N ARG A 108 2.30 -4.89 17.54
CA ARG A 108 1.29 -5.69 16.83
C ARG A 108 -0.12 -5.40 17.37
N VAL A 109 -1.06 -5.22 16.45
CA VAL A 109 -2.49 -5.03 16.69
C VAL A 109 -3.28 -6.19 16.13
N ARG A 110 -4.39 -6.50 16.79
CA ARG A 110 -5.27 -7.60 16.38
C ARG A 110 -5.91 -7.35 15.01
N TRP A 111 -6.25 -8.44 14.32
CA TRP A 111 -6.87 -8.41 12.99
C TRP A 111 -8.16 -7.57 12.89
N GLN A 112 -8.93 -7.40 13.98
CA GLN A 112 -10.11 -6.53 13.97
C GLN A 112 -9.74 -5.06 13.74
N ALA A 113 -8.60 -4.61 14.30
CA ALA A 113 -8.10 -3.25 14.08
C ALA A 113 -7.66 -3.06 12.63
N MET A 114 -7.00 -4.07 12.05
CA MET A 114 -6.64 -4.11 10.63
C MET A 114 -7.85 -3.98 9.71
N LEU A 115 -8.91 -4.74 9.96
CA LEU A 115 -10.14 -4.64 9.15
C LEU A 115 -10.77 -3.26 9.29
N LYS A 116 -10.84 -2.72 10.51
CA LYS A 116 -11.41 -1.39 10.76
C LYS A 116 -10.61 -0.31 10.03
N SER A 117 -9.28 -0.34 10.07
CA SER A 117 -8.44 0.61 9.33
C SER A 117 -8.59 0.46 7.82
N GLY A 118 -8.70 -0.77 7.30
CA GLY A 118 -8.96 -1.02 5.88
C GLY A 118 -10.30 -0.45 5.42
N TRP A 119 -11.37 -0.62 6.21
CA TRP A 119 -12.67 -0.02 5.91
C TRP A 119 -12.64 1.51 5.96
N ILE A 120 -11.96 2.10 6.95
CA ILE A 120 -11.78 3.55 7.02
C ILE A 120 -11.03 4.07 5.79
N ALA A 121 -9.94 3.41 5.40
CA ALA A 121 -9.17 3.74 4.20
C ALA A 121 -10.04 3.72 2.93
N ALA A 122 -10.87 2.69 2.78
CA ALA A 122 -11.79 2.58 1.65
C ALA A 122 -12.83 3.71 1.63
N VAL A 123 -13.42 4.04 2.78
CA VAL A 123 -14.39 5.15 2.89
C VAL A 123 -13.75 6.49 2.52
N ILE A 124 -12.54 6.77 3.00
CA ILE A 124 -11.81 8.00 2.67
C ILE A 124 -11.57 8.10 1.15
N ALA A 125 -11.13 7.00 0.53
CA ALA A 125 -10.90 6.96 -0.91
C ALA A 125 -12.20 7.17 -1.71
N ILE A 126 -13.29 6.51 -1.31
CA ILE A 126 -14.60 6.65 -1.96
C ILE A 126 -15.14 8.07 -1.82
N ILE A 127 -15.06 8.68 -0.63
CA ILE A 127 -15.51 10.07 -0.42
C ILE A 127 -14.71 11.02 -1.31
N ASN A 128 -13.39 10.85 -1.39
CA ASN A 128 -12.57 11.68 -2.26
C ASN A 128 -12.97 11.55 -3.74
N LEU A 129 -13.22 10.33 -4.22
CA LEU A 129 -13.71 10.10 -5.59
C LEU A 129 -15.11 10.68 -5.82
N ALA A 130 -16.02 10.57 -4.85
CA ALA A 130 -17.36 11.11 -4.94
C ALA A 130 -17.35 12.65 -5.03
N ILE A 131 -16.51 13.32 -4.22
CA ILE A 131 -16.32 14.77 -4.29
C ILE A 131 -15.76 15.16 -5.65
N LEU A 132 -14.73 14.47 -6.14
CA LEU A 132 -14.14 14.76 -7.45
C LEU A 132 -15.18 14.58 -8.57
N ALA A 133 -15.94 13.48 -8.56
CA ALA A 133 -17.00 13.24 -9.53
C ALA A 133 -18.09 14.32 -9.47
N TYR A 134 -18.52 14.72 -8.28
CA TYR A 134 -19.49 15.80 -8.11
C TYR A 134 -18.96 17.13 -8.65
N MET A 135 -17.70 17.48 -8.40
CA MET A 135 -17.08 18.70 -8.94
C MET A 135 -16.97 18.67 -10.47
N MET A 136 -16.71 17.50 -11.07
CA MET A 136 -16.61 17.35 -12.51
C MET A 136 -17.97 17.35 -13.22
N ILE A 137 -19.02 16.86 -12.56
CA ILE A 137 -20.38 16.77 -13.13
C ILE A 137 -21.19 18.05 -12.84
N GLY A 138 -21.04 18.62 -11.65
CA GLY A 138 -21.74 19.82 -11.18
C GLY A 138 -21.05 21.15 -11.52
N GLY A 139 -19.89 21.10 -12.19
CA GLY A 139 -19.19 22.27 -12.73
C GLY A 139 -19.64 22.68 -14.14
N ALA A 140 -20.86 22.29 -14.54
CA ALA A 140 -21.54 22.71 -15.78
C ALA A 140 -22.70 23.67 -15.46
#